data_AF-M1BM37-F1
#
_entry.id   AF-M1BM37-F1
#
_cell.length_a   1.000
_cell.length_b   1.000
_cell.length_c   1.000
_cell.angle_alpha   90.00
_cell.angle_beta   90.00
_cell.angle_gamma   90.00
#
_symmetry.space_group_name_H-M   'P 1'
#
loop_
_entity.id
_entity.type
_entity.pdbx_description
1 polymer ?
#
loop_
_entity_poly.entity_id
_entity_poly.type
_entity_poly.pdbx_seq_one_letter_code
_entity_poly.pdbx_strand_id
1 'polypeptide(L)'
;MGCAVFIYQVGKKKKQKGIILEVSIFVPSMRVPVQCDLQRTLKGVIPKDLVDRLTSIRNQILIIAQDAYVSAIDELQKALEEYLSLLVGLTRNG
;
A
#
# COMPACT_ATOMS: atom_id res chain seq x y z
N MET A 1 -10.78 -23.59 -22.06
CA MET A 1 -11.52 -22.34 -21.81
C MET A 1 -13.01 -22.66 -21.85
N GLY A 2 -13.67 -22.70 -20.69
CA GLY A 2 -15.08 -23.09 -20.59
C GLY A 2 -15.97 -21.85 -20.52
N CYS A 3 -16.76 -21.61 -21.56
CA CYS A 3 -17.81 -20.60 -21.57
C CYS A 3 -19.10 -21.22 -20.99
N ALA A 4 -19.58 -20.72 -19.86
CA ALA A 4 -20.87 -21.10 -19.32
C ALA A 4 -21.98 -20.41 -20.14
N VAL A 5 -22.65 -21.18 -21.00
CA VAL A 5 -23.84 -20.75 -21.73
C VAL A 5 -25.06 -20.83 -20.80
N PHE A 6 -25.69 -19.70 -20.51
CA PHE A 6 -27.00 -19.68 -19.85
C PHE A 6 -28.09 -19.96 -20.89
N ILE A 7 -28.63 -21.19 -20.87
CA ILE A 7 -29.82 -21.54 -21.65
C ILE A 7 -31.05 -21.05 -20.89
N TYR A 8 -31.78 -20.09 -21.47
CA TYR A 8 -33.09 -19.68 -20.98
C TYR A 8 -34.11 -20.77 -21.35
N GLN A 9 -34.44 -21.66 -20.40
CA GLN A 9 -35.61 -22.52 -20.55
C GLN A 9 -36.88 -21.68 -20.40
N VAL A 10 -37.60 -21.52 -21.50
CA VAL A 10 -38.94 -20.97 -21.55
C VAL A 10 -39.89 -21.96 -20.88
N GLY A 11 -40.40 -21.58 -19.70
CA GLY A 11 -41.52 -22.26 -19.07
C GLY A 11 -41.31 -22.58 -17.59
N LYS A 12 -42.15 -21.94 -16.75
CA LYS A 12 -42.46 -22.25 -15.35
C LYS A 12 -41.66 -21.51 -14.26
N LYS A 13 -42.42 -20.68 -13.54
CA LYS A 13 -42.19 -20.05 -12.21
C LYS A 13 -40.94 -19.17 -12.07
N LYS A 14 -41.16 -17.86 -12.24
CA LYS A 14 -40.25 -16.76 -11.88
C LYS A 14 -39.84 -16.85 -10.39
N LYS A 15 -38.77 -17.57 -10.09
CA LYS A 15 -37.85 -17.13 -9.03
C LYS A 15 -36.95 -16.11 -9.69
N GLN A 16 -37.18 -14.82 -9.44
CA GLN A 16 -36.23 -13.78 -9.83
C GLN A 16 -34.89 -14.17 -9.17
N LYS A 17 -33.97 -14.72 -9.97
CA LYS A 17 -32.58 -14.85 -9.56
C LYS A 17 -32.09 -13.41 -9.47
N GLY A 18 -31.91 -12.93 -8.23
CA GLY A 18 -31.45 -11.58 -7.95
C GLY A 18 -30.23 -11.27 -8.81
N ILE A 19 -30.25 -10.11 -9.45
CA ILE A 19 -29.14 -9.59 -10.23
C ILE A 19 -27.98 -9.40 -9.24
N ILE A 20 -26.91 -10.19 -9.38
CA ILE A 20 -25.67 -9.96 -8.63
C ILE A 20 -24.97 -8.82 -9.38
N LEU A 21 -25.00 -7.63 -8.80
CA LEU A 21 -24.25 -6.49 -9.31
C LEU A 21 -22.78 -6.70 -8.94
N GLU A 22 -21.99 -7.13 -9.92
CA GLU A 22 -20.53 -7.20 -9.77
C GLU A 22 -19.96 -5.77 -9.85
N VAL A 23 -19.36 -5.31 -8.75
CA VAL A 23 -18.70 -4.01 -8.67
C VAL A 23 -17.19 -4.28 -8.62
N SER A 24 -16.49 -3.83 -9.66
CA SER A 24 -15.03 -3.81 -9.66
C SER A 24 -14.54 -2.42 -9.29
N ILE A 25 -13.54 -2.37 -8.39
CA ILE A 25 -12.91 -1.12 -7.95
C ILE A 25 -11.44 -1.23 -8.31
N PHE A 26 -10.96 -0.24 -9.06
CA PHE A 26 -9.53 -0.11 -9.31
C PHE A 26 -8.87 0.61 -8.15
N VAL A 27 -8.01 -0.09 -7.41
CA VAL A 27 -7.24 0.47 -6.30
C VAL A 27 -5.77 0.60 -6.74
N PRO A 28 -5.17 1.81 -6.66
CA PRO A 28 -3.75 1.98 -6.91
C PRO A 28 -2.90 1.09 -6.00
N SER A 29 -1.84 0.51 -6.54
CA SER A 29 -0.89 -0.29 -5.77
C SER A 29 -0.12 0.58 -4.77
N MET A 30 0.07 0.08 -3.55
CA MET A 30 0.97 0.70 -2.57
C MET A 30 2.43 0.68 -3.08
N ARG A 31 3.17 1.76 -2.84
CA ARG A 31 4.56 1.94 -3.31
C ARG A 31 5.52 1.97 -2.13
N VAL A 32 6.76 1.54 -2.40
CA VAL A 32 7.86 1.48 -1.44
C VAL A 32 8.87 2.57 -1.78
N PRO A 33 9.44 3.29 -0.79
CA PRO A 33 10.48 4.29 -1.03
C PRO A 33 11.72 3.69 -1.70
N VAL A 34 12.21 4.38 -2.74
CA VAL A 34 13.42 3.98 -3.48
C VAL A 34 14.66 4.07 -2.59
N GLN A 35 15.71 3.34 -2.98
CA GLN A 35 16.99 3.43 -2.30
C GLN A 35 17.65 4.80 -2.42
N CYS A 36 17.91 5.42 -1.27
CA CYS A 36 18.56 6.71 -1.13
C CYS A 36 19.50 6.70 0.08
N ASP A 37 20.69 7.29 -0.08
CA ASP A 37 21.66 7.47 1.00
C ASP A 37 21.30 8.71 1.83
N LEU A 38 20.30 8.56 2.69
CA LEU A 38 19.82 9.62 3.57
C LEU A 38 20.90 10.08 4.56
N GLN A 39 21.73 9.13 5.01
CA GLN A 39 22.81 9.43 5.94
C GLN A 39 23.81 10.40 5.34
N ARG A 40 24.28 10.15 4.11
CA ARG A 40 25.17 11.07 3.43
C ARG A 40 24.49 12.39 3.07
N THR A 41 23.26 12.35 2.58
CA THR A 41 22.56 13.51 2.04
C THR A 41 22.16 14.51 3.12
N LEU A 42 21.75 14.03 4.30
CA LEU A 42 21.23 14.86 5.39
C LEU A 42 22.27 15.11 6.49
N LYS A 43 23.50 14.62 6.33
CA LYS A 43 24.59 14.80 7.30
C LYS A 43 24.86 16.27 7.52
N GLY A 44 24.73 16.71 8.78
CA GLY A 44 24.97 18.10 9.16
C GLY A 44 23.86 19.08 8.75
N VAL A 45 22.82 18.61 8.07
CA VAL A 45 21.61 19.39 7.75
C VAL A 45 20.58 19.23 8.85
N ILE A 46 20.42 18.01 9.37
CA ILE A 46 19.49 17.70 10.46
C ILE A 46 20.21 16.95 11.59
N PRO A 47 19.67 16.98 12.82
CA PRO A 47 20.16 16.19 13.94
C PRO A 47 20.36 14.70 13.59
N LYS A 48 21.45 14.12 14.07
CA LYS A 48 21.86 12.75 13.73
C LYS A 48 20.81 11.71 14.11
N ASP A 49 20.17 11.87 15.25
CA ASP A 49 19.07 11.03 15.74
C ASP A 49 17.89 10.99 14.77
N LEU A 50 17.57 12.11 14.10
CA LEU A 50 16.52 12.16 13.09
C LEU A 50 16.93 11.42 11.82
N VAL A 51 18.19 11.56 11.38
CA VAL A 51 18.73 10.80 10.24
C VAL A 51 18.69 9.29 10.52
N ASP A 52 19.11 8.89 11.72
CA ASP A 52 19.14 7.49 12.15
C ASP A 52 17.71 6.92 12.23
N ARG A 53 16.76 7.68 12.77
CA ARG A 53 15.35 7.28 12.84
C ARG A 53 14.71 7.16 11.45
N LEU A 54 14.92 8.12 10.54
CA LEU A 54 14.45 8.05 9.15
C LEU A 54 15.02 6.83 8.42
N THR A 55 16.30 6.55 8.62
CA THR A 55 16.98 5.38 8.03
C THR A 55 16.40 4.08 8.59
N SER A 56 16.16 4.02 9.91
CA SER A 56 15.55 2.87 10.58
C SER A 56 14.16 2.54 10.02
N ILE A 57 13.27 3.53 9.94
CA ILE A 57 11.91 3.33 9.42
C ILE A 57 11.94 2.91 7.94
N ARG A 58 12.80 3.52 7.12
CA ARG A 58 12.97 3.12 5.72
C ARG A 58 13.42 1.66 5.58
N ASN A 59 14.36 1.22 6.41
CA ASN A 59 14.81 -0.17 6.42
C ASN A 59 13.68 -1.12 6.84
N GLN A 60 12.90 -0.73 7.85
CA GLN A 60 11.71 -1.50 8.26
C GLN A 60 10.69 -1.61 7.12
N ILE A 61 10.38 -0.51 6.42
CA ILE A 61 9.50 -0.51 5.25
C ILE A 61 10.00 -1.50 4.18
N LEU A 62 11.31 -1.49 3.89
CA LEU A 62 11.90 -2.39 2.90
C LEU A 62 11.80 -3.86 3.29
N ILE A 63 11.98 -4.17 4.57
CA ILE A 63 11.85 -5.54 5.09
C ILE A 63 10.40 -6.01 4.98
N ILE A 64 9.46 -5.21 5.50
CA ILE A 64 8.04 -5.54 5.48
C ILE A 64 7.55 -5.71 4.04
N ALA A 65 7.97 -4.82 3.14
CA ALA A 65 7.51 -4.85 1.75
C ALA A 65 8.06 -6.03 0.93
N GLN A 66 9.23 -6.58 1.28
CA GLN A 66 9.78 -7.76 0.61
C GLN A 66 8.99 -9.03 0.94
N ASP A 67 8.50 -9.14 2.18
CA ASP A 67 7.74 -10.29 2.68
C ASP A 67 6.23 -9.99 2.82
N ALA A 68 5.74 -8.95 2.15
CA ALA A 68 4.37 -8.47 2.33
C ALA A 68 3.33 -9.44 1.73
N TYR A 69 2.80 -10.32 2.58
CA TYR A 69 1.50 -10.95 2.37
C TYR A 69 0.37 -9.97 2.74
N VAL A 70 -0.88 -10.34 2.43
CA VAL A 70 -2.07 -9.52 2.76
C VAL A 70 -2.11 -9.10 4.23
N SER A 71 -1.57 -9.93 5.13
CA SER A 71 -1.53 -9.67 6.57
C SER A 71 -0.55 -8.59 7.02
N ALA A 72 0.39 -8.16 6.16
CA ALA A 72 1.42 -7.16 6.51
C ALA A 72 1.09 -5.75 5.96
N ILE A 73 -0.08 -5.58 5.35
CA ILE A 73 -0.48 -4.33 4.69
C ILE A 73 -0.65 -3.20 5.72
N ASP A 74 -1.26 -3.50 6.87
CA ASP A 74 -1.51 -2.50 7.91
C ASP A 74 -0.19 -2.04 8.55
N GLU A 75 0.75 -2.95 8.78
CA GLU A 75 2.09 -2.64 9.28
C GLU A 75 2.88 -1.80 8.28
N LEU A 76 2.80 -2.15 6.99
CA LEU A 76 3.46 -1.40 5.93
C LEU A 76 2.86 0.00 5.79
N GLN A 77 1.53 0.13 5.84
CA GLN A 77 0.85 1.42 5.83
C GLN A 77 1.28 2.28 7.01
N LYS A 78 1.27 1.73 8.23
CA LYS A 78 1.69 2.47 9.43
C LYS A 78 3.15 2.94 9.34
N ALA A 79 4.05 2.11 8.86
CA ALA A 79 5.46 2.47 8.70
C ALA A 79 5.62 3.59 7.64
N LEU A 80 4.87 3.54 6.54
CA LEU A 80 4.84 4.58 5.52
C LEU A 80 4.30 5.90 6.05
N GLU A 81 3.24 5.88 6.86
CA GLU A 81 2.66 7.07 7.49
C GLU A 81 3.63 7.72 8.49
N GLU A 82 4.33 6.92 9.29
CA GLU A 82 5.37 7.42 10.21
C GLU A 82 6.54 8.05 9.45
N TYR A 83 7.01 7.38 8.39
CA TYR A 83 8.06 7.89 7.51
C TYR A 83 7.66 9.21 6.85
N LEU A 84 6.45 9.27 6.29
CA LEU A 84 5.92 10.47 5.65
C LEU A 84 5.81 11.63 6.64
N SER A 85 5.32 11.36 7.85
CA SER A 85 5.16 12.39 8.89
C SER A 85 6.51 13.04 9.25
N LEU A 86 7.57 12.24 9.36
CA LEU A 86 8.92 12.76 9.57
C LEU A 86 9.41 13.61 8.41
N LEU A 87 9.25 13.14 7.16
CA LEU A 87 9.67 13.88 5.98
C LEU A 87 8.93 15.22 5.86
N VAL A 88 7.61 15.22 6.06
CA VAL A 88 6.80 16.44 6.02
C VAL A 88 7.26 17.42 7.11
N GLY A 89 7.54 16.91 8.32
CA GLY A 89 8.09 17.70 9.41
C GLY A 89 9.43 18.38 9.07
N LEU A 90 10.29 17.71 8.30
CA LEU A 90 11.54 18.31 7.81
C LEU A 90 11.29 19.41 6.76
N THR A 91 10.31 19.24 5.89
CA THR A 91 10.00 20.22 4.82
C THR A 91 9.25 21.47 5.29
N ARG A 92 8.55 21.40 6.43
CA ARG A 92 7.70 22.52 6.91
C ARG A 92 8.46 23.57 7.71
N ASN A 93 9.71 23.30 8.09
CA ASN A 93 10.53 24.16 8.94
C ASN A 93 11.83 24.65 8.25
N GLY A 94 11.88 24.59 6.91
CA GLY A 94 12.95 25.18 6.09
C GLY A 94 12.61 26.60 5.64
#